data_AF-A0A813L089-F1
#
_entry.id   AF-A0A813L089-F1
#
_cell.length_a   1.000
_cell.length_b   1.000
_cell.length_c   1.000
_cell.angle_alpha   90.00
_cell.angle_beta   90.00
_cell.angle_gamma   90.00
#
_symmetry.space_group_name_H-M   'P 1'
#
loop_
_entity.id
_entity.type
_entity.pdbx_description
1 polymer ?
#
loop_
_entity_poly.entity_id
_entity_poly.type
_entity_poly.pdbx_seq_one_letter_code
_entity_poly.pdbx_strand_id
1 'polypeptide(L)'
;MMRGNRSRRGLRSHRRASLAFALTGLGLVVLAGLGLETSAAAFGPQAPPPKKAAVGPAPPSAGAADAAPAQQERPREERKIETVPLLGKGANWRLNDWRAETDDTRGGVSTAQLKGLVEAGTEFSGSLDPSVLGSAFAGISLQEKVLPTPLSECRGLVIDLLEADGKEYAVALRVNGAPAGIQHQFRFRAEKPGSQTMFFKDFRPVLRGKPAPEPQLLDLQQVESIMLLIMTDFGDGQAGPFALVLGSVQGILGKELPPPPPPARETKWTCNACSTMNFDIAKTCTRCGEGRMAEKEKAAVAKAMEEKAKPVKWPCSGCGRMNFPGAEECAKCGGRRG
;
A
#
# COMPACT_ATOMS: atom_id res chain seq x y z
N MET A 1 -36.31 -59.76 57.63
CA MET A 1 -36.00 -58.81 58.71
C MET A 1 -36.46 -57.41 58.29
N MET A 2 -37.24 -56.75 59.16
CA MET A 2 -37.48 -55.28 59.30
C MET A 2 -37.78 -54.45 58.02
N ARG A 3 -39.05 -54.05 57.80
CA ARG A 3 -39.65 -52.73 58.12
C ARG A 3 -39.00 -51.56 57.34
N GLY A 4 -39.68 -50.98 56.36
CA GLY A 4 -40.50 -49.76 56.54
C GLY A 4 -39.86 -48.62 55.72
N ASN A 5 -40.48 -47.51 55.31
CA ASN A 5 -41.83 -46.98 55.43
C ASN A 5 -41.94 -45.82 54.41
N ARG A 6 -43.19 -45.44 54.12
CA ARG A 6 -43.78 -44.25 53.45
C ARG A 6 -42.90 -42.99 53.37
N SER A 7 -43.06 -42.08 52.40
CA SER A 7 -44.27 -41.25 52.28
C SER A 7 -44.33 -40.38 51.03
N ARG A 8 -45.56 -40.22 50.55
CA ARG A 8 -46.10 -39.27 49.58
C ARG A 8 -46.04 -37.81 50.05
N ARG A 9 -46.22 -36.91 49.07
CA ARG A 9 -46.96 -35.61 49.00
C ARG A 9 -46.08 -34.59 48.28
N GLY A 10 -46.54 -33.74 47.36
CA GLY A 10 -47.89 -33.35 46.96
C GLY A 10 -47.78 -31.93 46.37
N LEU A 11 -48.61 -31.67 45.35
CA LEU A 11 -48.84 -30.43 44.60
C LEU A 11 -48.64 -29.10 45.36
N ARG A 12 -48.24 -28.05 44.64
CA ARG A 12 -49.14 -26.91 44.30
C ARG A 12 -48.50 -25.86 43.38
N SER A 13 -49.27 -25.49 42.37
CA SER A 13 -49.17 -24.29 41.54
C SER A 13 -49.47 -23.02 42.32
N HIS A 14 -48.83 -21.89 41.99
CA HIS A 14 -49.46 -20.56 42.09
C HIS A 14 -48.97 -19.63 40.97
N ARG A 15 -49.96 -19.03 40.30
CA ARG A 15 -49.90 -17.90 39.37
C ARG A 15 -49.64 -16.57 40.11
N ARG A 16 -49.36 -15.54 39.32
CA ARG A 16 -49.54 -14.06 39.49
C ARG A 16 -48.23 -13.31 39.71
N ALA A 17 -48.05 -12.09 39.25
CA ALA A 17 -48.72 -11.22 38.28
C ALA A 17 -47.78 -10.03 38.05
N SER A 18 -47.89 -9.40 36.89
CA SER A 18 -47.19 -8.17 36.51
C SER A 18 -47.53 -7.00 37.43
N LEU A 19 -46.57 -6.09 37.67
CA LEU A 19 -46.86 -4.69 37.96
C LEU A 19 -45.84 -3.79 37.26
N ALA A 20 -46.35 -2.94 36.38
CA ALA A 20 -45.64 -1.83 35.76
C ALA A 20 -45.60 -0.65 36.73
N PHE A 21 -44.47 0.06 36.78
CA PHE A 21 -44.39 1.40 37.36
C PHE A 21 -43.97 2.38 36.26
N ALA A 22 -44.91 3.25 35.90
CA ALA A 22 -44.63 4.48 35.17
C ALA A 22 -44.34 5.58 36.20
N LEU A 23 -43.21 6.28 36.05
CA LEU A 23 -42.96 7.55 36.71
C LEU A 23 -42.53 8.57 35.66
N THR A 24 -43.48 9.44 35.36
CA THR A 24 -43.36 10.77 34.77
C THR A 24 -42.53 11.69 35.65
N GLY A 25 -41.78 12.60 35.03
CA GLY A 25 -41.75 13.99 35.51
C GLY A 25 -40.40 14.70 35.55
N LEU A 26 -40.38 15.85 34.86
CA LEU A 26 -39.54 17.05 35.04
C LEU A 26 -38.04 16.89 34.72
N GLY A 27 -37.44 17.64 33.78
CA GLY A 27 -37.70 19.03 33.42
C GLY A 27 -36.78 19.93 34.23
N LEU A 28 -35.55 20.18 33.73
CA LEU A 28 -34.74 21.30 34.18
C LEU A 28 -34.00 21.92 32.99
N VAL A 29 -34.46 23.10 32.61
CA VAL A 29 -33.78 24.06 31.75
C VAL A 29 -32.73 24.76 32.61
N VAL A 30 -31.47 24.76 32.19
CA VAL A 30 -30.45 25.65 32.76
C VAL A 30 -29.99 26.62 31.69
N LEU A 31 -30.16 27.89 32.04
CA LEU A 31 -29.87 29.10 31.27
C LEU A 31 -28.38 29.31 31.04
N ALA A 32 -28.11 29.92 29.89
CA ALA A 32 -26.84 30.54 29.51
C ALA A 32 -26.40 31.61 30.51
N GLY A 33 -25.10 31.63 30.80
CA GLY A 33 -24.41 32.68 31.55
C GLY A 33 -23.17 33.13 30.78
N LEU A 34 -23.19 34.41 30.41
CA LEU A 34 -22.17 35.16 29.68
C LEU A 34 -20.91 35.44 30.51
N GLY A 35 -19.79 35.62 29.80
CA GLY A 35 -18.73 36.56 30.16
C GLY A 35 -17.51 35.96 30.87
N LEU A 36 -16.34 36.00 30.25
CA LEU A 36 -15.45 37.17 30.31
C LEU A 36 -14.18 36.89 29.50
N GLU A 37 -13.83 37.87 28.67
CA GLU A 37 -12.55 38.00 28.00
C GLU A 37 -11.41 38.17 29.01
N THR A 38 -10.32 37.44 28.84
CA THR A 38 -9.00 37.94 29.22
C THR A 38 -8.00 37.66 28.10
N SER A 39 -7.57 38.75 27.49
CA SER A 39 -6.48 38.84 26.54
C SER A 39 -5.15 38.72 27.28
N ALA A 40 -4.26 37.84 26.83
CA ALA A 40 -2.86 37.84 27.22
C ALA A 40 -2.00 37.48 26.00
N ALA A 41 -1.58 38.54 25.30
CA ALA A 41 -0.55 38.49 24.28
C ALA A 41 0.80 38.15 24.95
N ALA A 42 1.38 37.00 24.60
CA ALA A 42 2.76 36.67 24.93
C ALA A 42 3.61 36.81 23.66
N PHE A 43 4.39 37.89 23.61
CA PHE A 43 5.45 38.13 22.65
C PHE A 43 6.53 37.05 22.77
N GLY A 44 6.63 36.18 21.76
CA GLY A 44 7.78 35.29 21.57
C GLY A 44 8.97 36.03 20.93
N PRO A 45 10.22 35.69 21.27
CA PRO A 45 11.40 36.34 20.71
C PRO A 45 11.56 36.04 19.21
N GLN A 46 11.75 37.11 18.42
CA GLN A 46 11.97 37.07 16.98
C GLN A 46 13.27 36.34 16.61
N ALA A 47 13.16 35.37 15.70
CA ALA A 47 14.30 34.73 15.06
C ALA A 47 15.05 35.73 14.16
N PRO A 48 16.40 35.70 14.12
CA PRO A 48 17.18 36.59 13.25
C PRO A 48 16.99 36.22 11.77
N PRO A 49 17.00 37.21 10.85
CA PRO A 49 16.79 36.97 9.43
C PRO A 49 17.94 36.18 8.79
N PRO A 50 17.67 35.32 7.79
CA PRO A 50 18.72 34.59 7.09
C PRO A 50 19.62 35.53 6.29
N LYS A 51 20.93 35.36 6.45
CA LYS A 51 21.97 36.08 5.70
C LYS A 51 21.85 35.78 4.21
N LYS A 52 21.76 36.84 3.40
CA LYS A 52 21.81 36.81 1.94
C LYS A 52 23.12 36.14 1.48
N ALA A 53 23.02 34.94 0.89
CA ALA A 53 24.11 34.35 0.14
C ALA A 53 24.19 35.03 -1.24
N ALA A 54 25.40 35.42 -1.63
CA ALA A 54 25.70 36.06 -2.90
C ALA A 54 25.42 35.10 -4.07
N VAL A 55 24.64 35.58 -5.03
CA VAL A 55 24.41 34.93 -6.33
C VAL A 55 25.64 35.14 -7.20
N GLY A 56 26.43 34.08 -7.42
CA GLY A 56 27.46 34.05 -8.45
C GLY A 56 26.85 33.90 -9.85
N PRO A 57 27.53 34.37 -10.92
CA PRO A 57 26.98 34.37 -12.27
C PRO A 57 26.81 32.94 -12.81
N ALA A 58 25.71 32.75 -13.54
CA ALA A 58 25.33 31.51 -14.18
C ALA A 58 26.35 31.07 -15.26
N PRO A 59 26.66 29.77 -15.38
CA PRO A 59 27.44 29.25 -16.50
C PRO A 59 26.59 29.21 -17.79
N PRO A 60 27.23 29.35 -18.96
CA PRO A 60 26.54 29.40 -20.25
C PRO A 60 25.88 28.06 -20.61
N SER A 61 24.71 28.17 -21.23
CA SER A 61 23.89 27.09 -21.77
C SER A 61 24.62 26.31 -22.87
N ALA A 62 25.02 25.09 -22.55
CA ALA A 62 25.51 24.12 -23.52
C ALA A 62 24.34 23.38 -24.19
N GLY A 63 24.15 23.72 -25.47
CA GLY A 63 23.75 22.87 -26.60
C GLY A 63 22.87 21.64 -26.35
N ALA A 64 21.69 21.69 -26.97
CA ALA A 64 20.86 20.54 -27.28
C ALA A 64 21.69 19.40 -27.93
N ALA A 65 21.67 18.23 -27.32
CA ALA A 65 22.19 16.99 -27.88
C ALA A 65 21.08 15.91 -27.77
N ASP A 66 20.49 15.63 -28.92
CA ASP A 66 19.89 14.38 -29.38
C ASP A 66 19.25 13.46 -28.33
N ALA A 67 17.93 13.64 -28.18
CA ALA A 67 17.06 12.65 -27.56
C ALA A 67 17.09 11.34 -28.37
N ALA A 68 17.52 10.27 -27.72
CA ALA A 68 17.37 8.90 -28.22
C ALA A 68 15.90 8.61 -28.55
N PRO A 69 15.61 7.80 -29.59
CA PRO A 69 14.23 7.53 -29.98
C PRO A 69 13.52 6.82 -28.82
N ALA A 70 12.44 7.46 -28.35
CA ALA A 70 11.55 6.91 -27.36
C ALA A 70 11.10 5.52 -27.82
N GLN A 71 11.46 4.50 -27.05
CA GLN A 71 10.81 3.20 -27.16
C GLN A 71 9.33 3.46 -26.91
N GLN A 72 8.51 3.25 -27.93
CA GLN A 72 7.05 3.27 -27.80
C GLN A 72 6.67 2.21 -26.77
N GLU A 73 6.46 2.64 -25.53
CA GLU A 73 5.77 1.87 -24.52
C GLU A 73 4.39 1.56 -25.08
N ARG A 74 4.16 0.28 -25.44
CA ARG A 74 2.83 -0.22 -25.81
C ARG A 74 1.84 0.22 -24.72
N PRO A 75 0.66 0.75 -25.08
CA PRO A 75 -0.34 1.14 -24.10
C PRO A 75 -0.59 -0.03 -23.16
N ARG A 76 -0.31 0.17 -21.88
CA ARG A 76 -0.58 -0.82 -20.83
C ARG A 76 -2.11 -0.85 -20.68
N GLU A 77 -2.76 -1.69 -21.48
CA GLU A 77 -4.19 -1.97 -21.40
C GLU A 77 -4.53 -2.16 -19.90
N GLU A 78 -5.39 -1.28 -19.37
CA GLU A 78 -5.82 -1.33 -17.98
C GLU A 78 -6.46 -2.71 -17.75
N ARG A 79 -5.69 -3.62 -17.16
CA ARG A 79 -6.17 -4.95 -16.82
C ARG A 79 -7.28 -4.77 -15.79
N LYS A 80 -8.53 -4.89 -16.24
CA LYS A 80 -9.71 -4.91 -15.39
C LYS A 80 -9.48 -5.94 -14.27
N ILE A 81 -9.61 -5.50 -13.03
CA ILE A 81 -9.45 -6.36 -11.86
C ILE A 81 -10.73 -7.21 -11.76
N GLU A 82 -10.60 -8.52 -11.97
CA GLU A 82 -11.69 -9.47 -11.76
C GLU A 82 -11.93 -9.66 -10.25
N THR A 83 -13.18 -9.51 -9.83
CA THR A 83 -13.61 -9.61 -8.43
C THR A 83 -14.80 -10.53 -8.24
N VAL A 84 -14.93 -11.08 -7.03
CA VAL A 84 -16.09 -11.87 -6.57
C VAL A 84 -16.69 -11.23 -5.31
N PRO A 85 -18.03 -11.12 -5.17
CA PRO A 85 -18.63 -10.54 -3.97
C PRO A 85 -18.45 -11.48 -2.76
N LEU A 86 -17.85 -10.96 -1.68
CA LEU A 86 -17.73 -11.66 -0.40
C LEU A 86 -18.84 -11.21 0.57
N LEU A 87 -19.15 -9.92 0.57
CA LEU A 87 -20.21 -9.28 1.36
C LEU A 87 -20.79 -8.10 0.58
N GLY A 88 -22.11 -7.87 0.65
CA GLY A 88 -22.78 -6.86 -0.16
C GLY A 88 -22.80 -7.22 -1.66
N LYS A 89 -23.36 -6.33 -2.50
CA LYS A 89 -23.51 -6.54 -3.97
C LYS A 89 -24.04 -7.95 -4.34
N GLY A 90 -25.06 -8.41 -3.62
CA GLY A 90 -25.69 -9.73 -3.81
C GLY A 90 -25.22 -10.82 -2.85
N ALA A 91 -24.09 -10.63 -2.16
CA ALA A 91 -23.68 -11.48 -1.04
C ALA A 91 -24.29 -10.99 0.29
N ASN A 92 -24.67 -11.94 1.15
CA ASN A 92 -25.24 -11.64 2.46
C ASN A 92 -24.19 -11.01 3.39
N TRP A 93 -24.50 -9.91 4.06
CA TRP A 93 -23.63 -9.22 5.01
C TRP A 93 -23.34 -10.00 6.30
N ARG A 94 -24.05 -11.10 6.56
CA ARG A 94 -23.85 -11.97 7.73
C ARG A 94 -23.89 -11.19 9.06
N LEU A 95 -24.81 -10.22 9.18
CA LEU A 95 -24.85 -9.27 10.30
C LEU A 95 -24.80 -9.92 11.69
N ASN A 96 -25.40 -11.11 11.84
CA ASN A 96 -25.43 -11.86 13.11
C ASN A 96 -24.14 -12.66 13.40
N ASP A 97 -23.22 -12.76 12.45
CA ASP A 97 -21.95 -13.50 12.56
C ASP A 97 -20.78 -12.58 12.92
N TRP A 98 -20.94 -11.26 12.76
CA TRP A 98 -19.96 -10.27 13.18
C TRP A 98 -19.89 -10.16 14.71
N ARG A 99 -18.69 -9.97 15.24
CA ARG A 99 -18.44 -9.77 16.67
C ARG A 99 -17.65 -8.48 16.87
N ALA A 100 -18.06 -7.67 17.84
CA ALA A 100 -17.26 -6.54 18.28
C ALA A 100 -16.02 -7.06 19.01
N GLU A 101 -14.87 -6.51 18.70
CA GLU A 101 -13.62 -6.70 19.43
C GLU A 101 -13.08 -5.31 19.75
N THR A 102 -12.97 -4.97 21.05
CA THR A 102 -12.51 -3.64 21.49
C THR A 102 -11.42 -3.76 22.56
N ASP A 103 -10.98 -2.63 23.10
CA ASP A 103 -10.02 -2.56 24.19
C ASP A 103 -10.61 -2.85 25.59
N ASP A 104 -11.89 -3.25 25.67
CA ASP A 104 -12.62 -3.57 26.90
C ASP A 104 -11.96 -4.66 27.75
N THR A 105 -11.34 -5.66 27.11
CA THR A 105 -10.58 -6.74 27.76
C THR A 105 -9.40 -6.23 28.59
N ARG A 106 -8.96 -4.98 28.37
CA ARG A 106 -7.91 -4.29 29.14
C ARG A 106 -8.47 -3.15 30.00
N GLY A 107 -9.80 -3.03 30.11
CA GLY A 107 -10.48 -1.95 30.82
C GLY A 107 -10.67 -0.67 29.99
N GLY A 108 -10.46 -0.74 28.67
CA GLY A 108 -10.78 0.35 27.76
C GLY A 108 -12.29 0.56 27.62
N VAL A 109 -12.68 1.71 27.06
CA VAL A 109 -14.08 2.14 26.94
C VAL A 109 -14.49 2.38 25.49
N SER A 110 -13.69 1.92 24.53
CA SER A 110 -14.02 2.05 23.11
C SER A 110 -15.18 1.11 22.73
N THR A 111 -15.98 1.55 21.76
CA THR A 111 -17.16 0.81 21.29
C THR A 111 -17.11 0.61 19.78
N ALA A 112 -17.69 -0.50 19.31
CA ALA A 112 -17.79 -0.85 17.90
C ALA A 112 -19.08 -1.63 17.65
N GLN A 113 -19.72 -1.39 16.50
CA GLN A 113 -20.88 -2.14 16.05
C GLN A 113 -20.93 -2.18 14.51
N LEU A 114 -21.64 -3.17 13.97
CA LEU A 114 -22.03 -3.21 12.56
C LEU A 114 -23.55 -3.25 12.47
N LYS A 115 -24.14 -2.34 11.68
CA LYS A 115 -25.59 -2.25 11.48
C LYS A 115 -25.94 -2.35 9.99
N GLY A 116 -27.00 -3.08 9.67
CA GLY A 116 -27.56 -3.09 8.32
C GLY A 116 -28.30 -1.79 8.01
N LEU A 117 -28.15 -1.30 6.78
CA LEU A 117 -28.89 -0.15 6.26
C LEU A 117 -29.92 -0.60 5.22
N VAL A 118 -30.94 0.22 4.98
CA VAL A 118 -32.05 -0.08 4.07
C VAL A 118 -31.58 -0.18 2.61
N GLU A 119 -30.55 0.57 2.22
CA GLU A 119 -30.04 0.66 0.83
C GLU A 119 -28.89 -0.32 0.52
N ALA A 120 -29.00 -1.56 1.00
CA ALA A 120 -28.06 -2.68 0.77
C ALA A 120 -26.60 -2.49 1.29
N GLY A 121 -26.34 -1.41 2.04
CA GLY A 121 -25.07 -1.17 2.74
C GLY A 121 -25.09 -1.59 4.21
N THR A 122 -23.93 -1.45 4.87
CA THR A 122 -23.79 -1.60 6.32
C THR A 122 -22.98 -0.46 6.91
N GLU A 123 -23.33 -0.04 8.12
CA GLU A 123 -22.60 0.97 8.87
C GLU A 123 -21.72 0.30 9.92
N PHE A 124 -20.41 0.50 9.83
CA PHE A 124 -19.45 0.24 10.91
C PHE A 124 -19.23 1.53 11.70
N SER A 125 -19.70 1.57 12.95
CA SER A 125 -19.68 2.78 13.77
C SER A 125 -19.33 2.50 15.23
N GLY A 126 -18.96 3.55 15.96
CA GLY A 126 -18.60 3.47 17.37
C GLY A 126 -17.92 4.73 17.89
N SER A 127 -17.25 4.59 19.03
CA SER A 127 -16.44 5.64 19.63
C SER A 127 -15.08 5.08 20.02
N LEU A 128 -14.02 5.78 19.63
CA LEU A 128 -12.63 5.44 19.94
C LEU A 128 -12.14 6.34 21.07
N ASP A 129 -11.85 5.77 22.24
CA ASP A 129 -11.56 6.54 23.45
C ASP A 129 -10.24 6.11 24.13
N PRO A 130 -9.16 6.89 23.97
CA PRO A 130 -7.87 6.59 24.60
C PRO A 130 -7.74 7.03 26.05
N SER A 131 -8.75 7.67 26.65
CA SER A 131 -8.62 8.35 27.95
C SER A 131 -8.18 7.42 29.10
N VAL A 132 -8.57 6.15 29.06
CA VAL A 132 -8.29 5.18 30.13
C VAL A 132 -6.91 4.52 29.96
N LEU A 133 -6.53 4.18 28.72
CA LEU A 133 -5.34 3.36 28.45
C LEU A 133 -4.20 4.12 27.74
N GLY A 134 -4.39 5.41 27.46
CA GLY A 134 -3.49 6.22 26.63
C GLY A 134 -3.40 5.76 25.17
N SER A 135 -4.21 4.77 24.79
CA SER A 135 -4.33 4.17 23.45
C SER A 135 -5.69 3.50 23.35
N ALA A 136 -6.25 3.43 22.15
CA ALA A 136 -7.59 2.89 21.94
C ALA A 136 -7.67 1.97 20.71
N PHE A 137 -8.59 1.01 20.78
CA PHE A 137 -8.90 0.10 19.68
C PHE A 137 -10.40 -0.24 19.67
N ALA A 138 -10.99 -0.17 18.48
CA ALA A 138 -12.36 -0.59 18.22
C ALA A 138 -12.42 -1.32 16.87
N GLY A 139 -13.06 -2.48 16.83
CA GLY A 139 -13.20 -3.24 15.59
C GLY A 139 -14.35 -4.23 15.59
N ILE A 140 -14.60 -4.79 14.41
CA ILE A 140 -15.55 -5.86 14.17
C ILE A 140 -14.87 -6.99 13.41
N SER A 141 -15.18 -8.23 13.78
CA SER A 141 -14.51 -9.44 13.31
C SER A 141 -15.53 -10.44 12.76
N LEU A 142 -15.19 -11.06 11.63
CA LEU A 142 -15.99 -12.10 10.96
C LEU A 142 -15.10 -13.30 10.67
N GLN A 143 -15.57 -14.51 11.00
CA GLN A 143 -14.83 -15.73 10.68
C GLN A 143 -14.78 -15.95 9.16
N GLU A 144 -13.61 -16.28 8.63
CA GLU A 144 -13.37 -16.43 7.19
C GLU A 144 -14.28 -17.51 6.57
N LYS A 145 -14.47 -18.62 7.29
CA LYS A 145 -15.24 -19.79 6.84
C LYS A 145 -16.71 -19.50 6.47
N VAL A 146 -17.26 -18.36 6.87
CA VAL A 146 -18.66 -17.98 6.56
C VAL A 146 -18.80 -17.23 5.24
N LEU A 147 -17.67 -16.81 4.66
CA LEU A 147 -17.59 -16.15 3.36
C LEU A 147 -17.97 -17.14 2.24
N PRO A 148 -18.59 -16.65 1.15
CA PRO A 148 -19.00 -17.50 0.03
C PRO A 148 -17.81 -18.02 -0.79
N THR A 149 -16.67 -17.35 -0.73
CA THR A 149 -15.43 -17.74 -1.42
C THR A 149 -14.27 -17.64 -0.43
N PRO A 150 -13.46 -18.69 -0.29
CA PRO A 150 -12.29 -18.66 0.57
C PRO A 150 -11.29 -17.58 0.15
N LEU A 151 -10.65 -16.93 1.12
CA LEU A 151 -9.65 -15.89 0.84
C LEU A 151 -8.39 -16.46 0.16
N SER A 152 -8.14 -17.76 0.28
CA SER A 152 -7.06 -18.48 -0.42
C SER A 152 -7.23 -18.54 -1.95
N GLU A 153 -8.45 -18.28 -2.46
CA GLU A 153 -8.73 -18.13 -3.89
C GLU A 153 -8.58 -16.68 -4.38
N CYS A 154 -8.26 -15.76 -3.47
CA CYS A 154 -8.11 -14.34 -3.73
C CYS A 154 -6.65 -13.89 -3.53
N ARG A 155 -6.24 -12.84 -4.25
CA ARG A 155 -4.94 -12.15 -4.07
C ARG A 155 -5.07 -10.80 -3.37
N GLY A 156 -6.29 -10.40 -3.06
CA GLY A 156 -6.57 -9.15 -2.38
C GLY A 156 -8.06 -8.94 -2.17
N LEU A 157 -8.41 -7.75 -1.68
CA LEU A 157 -9.78 -7.32 -1.44
C LEU A 157 -10.03 -5.97 -2.12
N VAL A 158 -11.30 -5.69 -2.40
CA VAL A 158 -11.80 -4.36 -2.72
C VAL A 158 -12.94 -4.05 -1.76
N ILE A 159 -12.80 -2.97 -0.99
CA ILE A 159 -13.87 -2.45 -0.14
C ILE A 159 -14.48 -1.24 -0.82
N ASP A 160 -15.81 -1.24 -0.93
CA ASP A 160 -16.57 -0.14 -1.50
C ASP A 160 -17.15 0.72 -0.37
N LEU A 161 -16.73 1.98 -0.27
CA LEU A 161 -17.18 2.94 0.72
C LEU A 161 -18.25 3.82 0.11
N LEU A 162 -19.46 3.78 0.69
CA LEU A 162 -20.56 4.67 0.33
C LEU A 162 -20.47 6.00 1.08
N GLU A 163 -20.02 5.96 2.34
CA GLU A 163 -19.74 7.13 3.17
C GLU A 163 -18.45 6.93 3.94
N ALA A 164 -17.74 8.04 4.19
CA ALA A 164 -16.41 8.06 4.77
C ALA A 164 -16.26 9.28 5.70
N ASP A 165 -15.57 9.11 6.83
CA ASP A 165 -15.48 10.12 7.91
C ASP A 165 -14.09 10.79 8.04
N GLY A 166 -13.18 10.50 7.11
CA GLY A 166 -11.83 11.05 7.08
C GLY A 166 -10.82 10.35 8.00
N LYS A 167 -11.23 9.35 8.79
CA LYS A 167 -10.34 8.65 9.73
C LYS A 167 -9.51 7.56 9.05
N GLU A 168 -8.47 7.12 9.74
CA GLU A 168 -7.64 5.99 9.33
C GLU A 168 -8.21 4.68 9.88
N TYR A 169 -8.41 3.71 9.00
CA TYR A 169 -8.87 2.38 9.32
C TYR A 169 -7.84 1.34 8.91
N ALA A 170 -8.02 0.12 9.39
CA ALA A 170 -7.32 -1.03 8.87
C ALA A 170 -8.28 -2.18 8.59
N VAL A 171 -7.98 -2.92 7.53
CA VAL A 171 -8.43 -4.30 7.39
C VAL A 171 -7.35 -5.19 7.95
N ALA A 172 -7.71 -6.10 8.85
CA ALA A 172 -6.80 -7.05 9.45
C ALA A 172 -7.23 -8.49 9.20
N LEU A 173 -6.25 -9.37 9.01
CA LEU A 173 -6.43 -10.81 8.94
C LEU A 173 -5.77 -11.44 10.16
N ARG A 174 -6.52 -12.30 10.86
CA ARG A 174 -5.98 -13.18 11.91
C ARG A 174 -5.72 -14.55 11.29
N VAL A 175 -4.55 -15.11 11.59
CA VAL A 175 -4.10 -16.39 11.01
C VAL A 175 -3.95 -17.42 12.11
N ASN A 176 -4.51 -18.62 11.90
CA ASN A 176 -4.34 -19.76 12.77
C ASN A 176 -2.86 -20.16 12.85
N GLY A 177 -2.38 -20.42 14.06
CA GLY A 177 -0.98 -20.82 14.29
C GLY A 177 0.03 -19.66 14.29
N ALA A 178 -0.40 -18.42 13.98
CA ALA A 178 0.43 -17.25 14.25
C ALA A 178 0.57 -17.03 15.76
N PRO A 179 1.71 -16.49 16.24
CA PRO A 179 1.86 -16.10 17.64
C PRO A 179 0.71 -15.19 18.10
N ALA A 180 0.24 -15.43 19.32
CA ALA A 180 -0.93 -14.76 19.87
C ALA A 180 -0.80 -13.23 19.80
N GLY A 181 -1.84 -12.59 19.25
CA GLY A 181 -1.92 -11.12 19.13
C GLY A 181 -1.30 -10.52 17.87
N ILE A 182 -0.77 -11.34 16.95
CA ILE A 182 -0.33 -10.88 15.63
C ILE A 182 -1.52 -10.82 14.68
N GLN A 183 -1.59 -9.72 13.93
CA GLN A 183 -2.54 -9.49 12.85
C GLN A 183 -1.80 -9.00 11.63
N HIS A 184 -2.19 -9.46 10.44
CA HIS A 184 -1.72 -8.89 9.18
C HIS A 184 -2.65 -7.74 8.81
N GLN A 185 -2.14 -6.51 8.76
CA GLN A 185 -2.95 -5.30 8.59
C GLN A 185 -2.63 -4.56 7.29
N PHE A 186 -3.67 -4.05 6.63
CA PHE A 186 -3.59 -3.05 5.59
C PHE A 186 -4.31 -1.80 6.06
N ARG A 187 -3.58 -0.68 6.17
CA ARG A 187 -4.13 0.61 6.61
C ARG A 187 -4.57 1.45 5.43
N PHE A 188 -5.65 2.19 5.60
CA PHE A 188 -6.16 3.13 4.61
C PHE A 188 -6.89 4.28 5.30
N ARG A 189 -6.86 5.47 4.69
CA ARG A 189 -7.63 6.63 5.16
C ARG A 189 -8.92 6.75 4.36
N ALA A 190 -10.05 6.81 5.04
CA ALA A 190 -11.37 6.90 4.44
C ALA A 190 -11.73 8.38 4.19
N GLU A 191 -11.04 9.03 3.24
CA GLU A 191 -11.22 10.48 2.99
C GLU A 191 -12.55 10.82 2.30
N LYS A 192 -13.03 9.92 1.44
CA LYS A 192 -14.25 10.11 0.63
C LYS A 192 -14.82 8.77 0.18
N PRO A 193 -16.08 8.74 -0.27
CA PRO A 193 -16.66 7.56 -0.91
C PRO A 193 -15.83 7.07 -2.09
N GLY A 194 -15.84 5.77 -2.33
CA GLY A 194 -15.09 5.11 -3.40
C GLY A 194 -14.58 3.73 -3.02
N SER A 195 -13.90 3.09 -3.97
CA SER A 195 -13.35 1.75 -3.76
C SER A 195 -11.90 1.78 -3.30
N GLN A 196 -11.60 1.11 -2.20
CA GLN A 196 -10.24 0.86 -1.72
C GLN A 196 -9.79 -0.54 -2.14
N THR A 197 -8.78 -0.59 -3.01
CA THR A 197 -8.13 -1.84 -3.42
C THR A 197 -6.97 -2.16 -2.47
N MET A 198 -6.85 -3.42 -2.04
CA MET A 198 -5.79 -3.89 -1.15
C MET A 198 -5.30 -5.27 -1.59
N PHE A 199 -4.02 -5.41 -1.89
CA PHE A 199 -3.43 -6.72 -2.21
C PHE A 199 -2.88 -7.36 -0.95
N PHE A 200 -3.03 -8.68 -0.80
CA PHE A 200 -2.58 -9.39 0.40
C PHE A 200 -1.06 -9.30 0.62
N LYS A 201 -0.27 -9.14 -0.45
CA LYS A 201 1.17 -8.86 -0.35
C LYS A 201 1.52 -7.54 0.35
N ASP A 202 0.58 -6.61 0.44
CA ASP A 202 0.77 -5.29 1.04
C ASP A 202 0.35 -5.29 2.52
N PHE A 203 -0.26 -6.38 3.00
CA PHE A 203 -0.55 -6.54 4.42
C PHE A 203 0.76 -6.70 5.20
N ARG A 204 0.84 -6.06 6.36
CA ARG A 204 2.03 -6.06 7.22
C ARG A 204 1.70 -6.72 8.55
N PRO A 205 2.55 -7.61 9.08
CA PRO A 205 2.32 -8.20 10.39
C PRO A 205 2.51 -7.14 11.48
N VAL A 206 1.52 -7.02 12.35
CA VAL A 206 1.43 -6.04 13.43
C VAL A 206 1.12 -6.79 14.73
N LEU A 207 1.88 -6.47 15.78
CA LEU A 207 1.64 -6.91 17.15
C LEU A 207 1.29 -5.68 17.99
N ARG A 208 0.05 -5.61 18.50
CA ARG A 208 -0.43 -4.54 19.38
C ARG A 208 -0.15 -3.13 18.82
N GLY A 209 -0.46 -2.92 17.55
CA GLY A 209 -0.30 -1.63 16.86
C GLY A 209 1.12 -1.31 16.39
N LYS A 210 2.11 -2.18 16.64
CA LYS A 210 3.51 -2.01 16.19
C LYS A 210 3.90 -3.09 15.19
N PRO A 211 4.86 -2.84 14.28
CA PRO A 211 5.40 -3.89 13.42
C PRO A 211 5.83 -5.13 14.21
N ALA A 212 5.49 -6.32 13.74
CA ALA A 212 5.92 -7.56 14.36
C ALA A 212 7.46 -7.71 14.28
N PRO A 213 8.12 -8.30 15.29
CA PRO A 213 9.57 -8.39 15.37
C PRO A 213 10.22 -9.24 14.26
N GLU A 214 9.47 -10.16 13.64
CA GLU A 214 9.95 -11.01 12.55
C GLU A 214 8.96 -10.98 11.38
N PRO A 215 9.45 -11.12 10.12
CA PRO A 215 8.59 -11.20 8.96
C PRO A 215 7.76 -12.48 9.03
N GLN A 216 6.45 -12.31 9.24
CA GLN A 216 5.49 -13.41 9.17
C GLN A 216 4.77 -13.37 7.84
N LEU A 217 4.87 -14.47 7.10
CA LEU A 217 4.14 -14.64 5.86
C LEU A 217 2.64 -14.78 6.17
N LEU A 218 1.83 -14.11 5.37
CA LEU A 218 0.38 -14.26 5.40
C LEU A 218 0.02 -15.54 4.65
N ASP A 219 -0.25 -16.61 5.38
CA ASP A 219 -0.79 -17.85 4.81
C ASP A 219 -2.31 -17.76 4.70
N LEU A 220 -2.80 -17.57 3.47
CA LEU A 220 -4.22 -17.43 3.18
C LEU A 220 -5.03 -18.71 3.43
N GLN A 221 -4.38 -19.88 3.48
CA GLN A 221 -5.07 -21.13 3.84
C GLN A 221 -5.41 -21.20 5.32
N GLN A 222 -4.73 -20.40 6.15
CA GLN A 222 -4.83 -20.41 7.60
C GLN A 222 -5.55 -19.17 8.14
N VAL A 223 -6.11 -18.31 7.29
CA VAL A 223 -6.85 -17.13 7.75
C VAL A 223 -8.09 -17.59 8.53
N GLU A 224 -8.15 -17.18 9.79
CA GLU A 224 -9.23 -17.49 10.74
C GLU A 224 -10.36 -16.47 10.62
N SER A 225 -10.01 -15.18 10.59
CA SER A 225 -10.98 -14.09 10.56
C SER A 225 -10.47 -12.87 9.80
N ILE A 226 -11.44 -12.13 9.26
CA ILE A 226 -11.27 -10.78 8.72
C ILE A 226 -11.83 -9.78 9.73
N MET A 227 -11.13 -8.67 9.91
CA MET A 227 -11.49 -7.61 10.83
C MET A 227 -11.43 -6.25 10.15
N LEU A 228 -12.42 -5.40 10.39
CA LEU A 228 -12.36 -3.97 10.13
C LEU A 228 -12.18 -3.25 11.46
N LEU A 229 -11.16 -2.41 11.57
CA LEU A 229 -10.79 -1.79 12.83
C LEU A 229 -10.29 -0.36 12.68
N ILE A 230 -10.36 0.36 13.79
CA ILE A 230 -9.85 1.70 13.98
C ILE A 230 -9.02 1.72 15.29
N MET A 231 -7.87 2.41 15.26
CA MET A 231 -6.94 2.50 16.39
C MET A 231 -6.36 3.89 16.50
N THR A 232 -5.95 4.28 17.70
CA THR A 232 -5.07 5.45 17.86
C THR A 232 -3.70 5.16 17.27
N ASP A 233 -3.15 6.09 16.49
CA ASP A 233 -1.75 6.12 16.11
C ASP A 233 -0.87 6.60 17.29
N PHE A 234 0.42 6.30 17.25
CA PHE A 234 1.40 6.87 18.17
C PHE A 234 1.76 8.31 17.71
N GLY A 235 0.78 9.21 17.62
CA GLY A 235 0.87 10.56 17.03
C GLY A 235 -0.24 11.53 17.51
N ASP A 236 -0.71 12.45 16.65
CA ASP A 236 -1.86 13.38 16.89
C ASP A 236 -3.22 12.66 16.97
N GLY A 237 -3.22 11.49 17.62
CA GLY A 237 -4.25 10.51 17.90
C GLY A 237 -5.63 10.77 17.31
N GLN A 238 -6.06 9.95 16.34
CA GLN A 238 -7.49 9.87 16.05
C GLN A 238 -8.25 9.33 17.27
N ALA A 239 -9.35 10.02 17.61
CA ALA A 239 -10.26 9.66 18.70
C ALA A 239 -11.69 10.11 18.38
N GLY A 240 -12.62 9.80 19.28
CA GLY A 240 -14.02 10.23 19.22
C GLY A 240 -14.90 9.32 18.36
N PRO A 241 -16.11 9.78 17.99
CA PRO A 241 -17.05 9.01 17.20
C PRO A 241 -16.50 8.76 15.80
N PHE A 242 -16.75 7.57 15.27
CA PHE A 242 -16.37 7.15 13.93
C PHE A 242 -17.54 6.44 13.23
N ALA A 243 -17.61 6.54 11.91
CA ALA A 243 -18.60 5.85 11.09
C ALA A 243 -18.12 5.65 9.65
N LEU A 244 -18.24 4.42 9.15
CA LEU A 244 -18.07 4.08 7.73
C LEU A 244 -19.30 3.37 7.22
N VAL A 245 -19.78 3.77 6.04
CA VAL A 245 -20.82 3.02 5.34
C VAL A 245 -20.19 2.22 4.21
N LEU A 246 -20.30 0.89 4.31
CA LEU A 246 -19.76 -0.08 3.38
C LEU A 246 -20.85 -0.52 2.40
N GLY A 247 -20.58 -0.44 1.10
CA GLY A 247 -21.44 -0.97 0.05
C GLY A 247 -21.12 -2.42 -0.31
N SER A 248 -19.85 -2.81 -0.23
CA SER A 248 -19.43 -4.21 -0.42
C SER A 248 -18.02 -4.48 0.06
N VAL A 249 -17.73 -5.76 0.30
CA VAL A 249 -16.37 -6.32 0.36
C VAL A 249 -16.29 -7.37 -0.73
N GLN A 250 -15.30 -7.24 -1.61
CA GLN A 250 -15.10 -8.14 -2.75
C GLN A 250 -13.70 -8.76 -2.69
N GLY A 251 -13.56 -9.99 -3.13
CA GLY A 251 -12.27 -10.66 -3.30
C GLY A 251 -11.73 -10.43 -4.70
N ILE A 252 -10.45 -10.07 -4.82
CA ILE A 252 -9.75 -10.00 -6.10
C ILE A 252 -9.30 -11.41 -6.47
N LEU A 253 -9.84 -11.97 -7.54
CA LEU A 253 -9.59 -13.36 -7.90
C LEU A 253 -8.13 -13.61 -8.31
N GLY A 254 -7.70 -14.85 -8.07
CA GLY A 254 -6.42 -15.38 -8.48
C GLY A 254 -5.37 -15.35 -7.37
N LYS A 255 -4.19 -15.88 -7.67
CA LYS A 255 -3.04 -15.89 -6.76
C LYS A 255 -2.08 -14.77 -7.12
N GLU A 256 -1.36 -14.25 -6.12
CA GLU A 256 -0.27 -13.31 -6.39
C GLU A 256 0.75 -14.03 -7.29
N LEU A 257 0.97 -13.48 -8.48
CA LEU A 257 2.01 -14.00 -9.36
C LEU A 257 3.36 -13.65 -8.71
N PRO A 258 4.36 -14.55 -8.72
CA PRO A 258 5.71 -14.18 -8.33
C PRO A 258 6.13 -12.94 -9.12
N PRO A 259 6.92 -12.03 -8.52
CA PRO A 259 7.40 -10.86 -9.25
C PRO A 259 8.01 -11.35 -10.57
N PRO A 260 7.71 -10.69 -11.70
CA PRO A 260 8.30 -11.08 -12.97
C PRO A 260 9.81 -11.15 -12.76
N PRO A 261 10.49 -12.19 -13.27
CA PRO A 261 11.94 -12.26 -13.14
C PRO A 261 12.51 -10.92 -13.62
N PRO A 262 13.55 -10.38 -12.95
CA PRO A 262 14.19 -9.17 -13.42
C PRO A 262 14.48 -9.34 -14.91
N PRO A 263 14.32 -8.29 -15.74
CA PRO A 263 14.58 -8.38 -17.16
C PRO A 263 15.93 -9.06 -17.34
N ALA A 264 16.02 -10.03 -18.24
CA ALA A 264 17.24 -10.79 -18.47
C ALA A 264 18.38 -9.79 -18.64
N ARG A 265 19.22 -9.64 -17.61
CA ARG A 265 20.42 -8.81 -17.71
C ARG A 265 21.22 -9.39 -18.86
N GLU A 266 21.89 -8.57 -19.65
CA GLU A 266 22.92 -9.06 -20.54
C GLU A 266 24.01 -9.68 -19.65
N THR A 267 23.87 -10.97 -19.35
CA THR A 267 24.55 -11.66 -18.23
C THR A 267 26.03 -11.89 -18.51
N LYS A 268 26.55 -11.40 -19.65
CA LYS A 268 27.89 -11.76 -20.13
C LYS A 268 28.58 -10.59 -20.84
N TRP A 269 29.88 -10.46 -20.63
CA TRP A 269 30.76 -9.59 -21.40
C TRP A 269 31.96 -10.36 -21.92
N THR A 270 32.39 -10.05 -23.14
CA THR A 270 33.58 -10.65 -23.73
C THR A 270 34.80 -9.78 -23.42
N CYS A 271 35.87 -10.38 -22.90
CA CYS A 271 37.12 -9.69 -22.63
C CYS A 271 37.80 -9.26 -23.93
N ASN A 272 38.14 -7.97 -24.06
CA ASN A 272 38.80 -7.45 -25.26
C ASN A 272 40.24 -7.97 -25.44
N ALA A 273 40.93 -8.33 -24.36
CA ALA A 273 42.31 -8.81 -24.43
C ALA A 273 42.43 -10.28 -24.87
N CYS A 274 41.52 -11.15 -24.42
CA CYS A 274 41.64 -12.60 -24.65
C CYS A 274 40.37 -13.29 -25.18
N SER A 275 39.33 -12.51 -25.52
CA SER A 275 38.03 -12.98 -26.02
C SER A 275 37.28 -13.96 -25.10
N THR A 276 37.70 -14.09 -23.84
CA THR A 276 36.99 -14.93 -22.87
C THR A 276 35.66 -14.30 -22.49
N MET A 277 34.60 -15.09 -22.49
CA MET A 277 33.28 -14.68 -22.04
C MET A 277 33.24 -14.74 -20.50
N ASN A 278 32.89 -13.63 -19.87
CA ASN A 278 32.79 -13.48 -18.42
C ASN A 278 31.36 -13.14 -18.03
N PHE A 279 30.96 -13.47 -16.81
CA PHE A 279 29.66 -13.03 -16.27
C PHE A 279 29.66 -11.53 -15.97
N ASP A 280 28.49 -10.90 -16.05
CA ASP A 280 28.29 -9.47 -15.81
C ASP A 280 28.75 -9.00 -14.42
N ILE A 281 28.69 -9.87 -13.41
CA ILE A 281 29.20 -9.62 -12.05
C ILE A 281 30.73 -9.50 -11.99
N ALA A 282 31.45 -10.06 -12.97
CA ALA A 282 32.90 -10.05 -12.98
C ALA A 282 33.42 -8.68 -13.44
N LYS A 283 34.13 -7.98 -12.55
CA LYS A 283 34.82 -6.72 -12.87
C LYS A 283 36.14 -6.93 -13.61
N THR A 284 36.66 -8.16 -13.61
CA THR A 284 37.90 -8.57 -14.27
C THR A 284 37.70 -9.89 -15.01
N CYS A 285 38.52 -10.14 -16.02
CA CYS A 285 38.43 -11.36 -16.81
C CYS A 285 38.92 -12.57 -16.00
N THR A 286 38.16 -13.66 -16.01
CA THR A 286 38.49 -14.90 -15.30
C THR A 286 39.72 -15.61 -15.88
N ARG A 287 40.07 -15.36 -17.15
CA ARG A 287 41.23 -15.99 -17.81
C ARG A 287 42.50 -15.16 -17.70
N CYS A 288 42.43 -13.84 -17.88
CA CYS A 288 43.61 -12.99 -17.99
C CYS A 288 43.68 -11.84 -16.97
N GLY A 289 42.66 -11.67 -16.12
CA GLY A 289 42.64 -10.62 -15.09
C GLY A 289 42.32 -9.21 -15.59
N GLU A 290 42.20 -9.00 -16.90
CA GLU A 290 41.94 -7.68 -17.50
C GLU A 290 40.62 -7.06 -17.01
N GLY A 291 40.61 -5.76 -16.73
CA GLY A 291 39.44 -5.04 -16.25
C GLY A 291 38.31 -4.96 -17.27
N ARG A 292 37.06 -5.03 -16.81
CA ARG A 292 35.89 -4.74 -17.65
C ARG A 292 35.86 -3.25 -17.96
N MET A 293 36.05 -2.90 -19.23
CA MET A 293 35.87 -1.53 -19.72
C MET A 293 34.46 -1.02 -19.41
N ALA A 294 34.34 0.18 -18.84
CA ALA A 294 33.05 0.81 -18.61
C ALA A 294 32.36 1.15 -19.94
N GLU A 295 31.03 1.19 -19.98
CA GLU A 295 30.27 1.49 -21.21
C GLU A 295 30.64 2.85 -21.81
N LYS A 296 30.91 3.85 -20.97
CA LYS A 296 31.39 5.17 -21.41
C LYS A 296 32.76 5.09 -22.09
N GLU A 297 33.63 4.20 -21.63
CA GLU A 297 34.96 4.00 -22.22
C GLU A 297 34.86 3.24 -23.54
N LYS A 298 33.95 2.25 -23.65
CA LYS A 298 33.66 1.57 -24.92
C LYS A 298 33.15 2.55 -25.97
N ALA A 299 32.22 3.44 -25.60
CA ALA A 299 31.69 4.46 -26.50
C ALA A 299 32.77 5.47 -26.93
N ALA A 300 33.67 5.86 -26.01
CA ALA A 300 34.78 6.76 -26.33
C ALA A 300 35.78 6.12 -27.32
N VAL A 301 36.12 4.84 -27.14
CA VAL A 301 37.02 4.10 -28.05
C VAL A 301 36.38 3.90 -29.43
N ALA A 302 35.08 3.54 -29.48
CA ALA A 302 34.35 3.41 -30.74
C ALA A 302 34.30 4.74 -31.50
N LYS A 303 33.99 5.84 -30.80
CA LYS A 303 33.98 7.19 -31.37
C LYS A 303 35.36 7.62 -31.89
N ALA A 304 36.43 7.29 -31.16
CA ALA A 304 37.80 7.58 -31.58
C ALA A 304 38.24 6.76 -32.81
N MET A 305 37.74 5.52 -32.97
CA MET A 305 37.96 4.73 -34.19
C MET A 305 37.19 5.29 -35.39
N GLU A 306 35.95 5.74 -35.19
CA GLU A 306 35.13 6.37 -36.23
C GLU A 306 35.73 7.70 -36.71
N GLU A 307 36.26 8.52 -35.81
CA GLU A 307 36.94 9.77 -36.18
C GLU A 307 38.22 9.54 -36.99
N LYS A 308 38.94 8.44 -36.74
CA LYS A 308 40.11 8.04 -37.54
C LYS A 308 39.74 7.45 -38.90
N ALA A 309 38.49 7.04 -39.11
CA ALA A 309 37.99 6.51 -40.38
C ALA A 309 37.45 7.58 -41.34
N LYS A 310 37.52 8.88 -40.98
CA LYS A 310 37.05 9.96 -41.86
C LYS A 310 37.86 9.97 -43.16
N PRO A 311 37.19 9.87 -44.33
CA PRO A 311 37.89 9.66 -45.58
C PRO A 311 38.67 10.94 -45.95
N VAL A 312 39.91 10.78 -46.40
CA VAL A 312 40.86 11.88 -46.64
C VAL A 312 40.74 12.38 -48.07
N LYS A 313 40.84 13.71 -48.27
CA LYS A 313 40.91 14.32 -49.61
C LYS A 313 42.12 13.76 -50.35
N TRP A 314 41.96 13.42 -51.62
CA TRP A 314 43.03 12.80 -52.42
C TRP A 314 43.51 13.73 -53.53
N PRO A 315 44.83 13.85 -53.78
CA PRO A 315 45.37 14.61 -54.90
C PRO A 315 45.18 13.86 -56.23
N CYS A 316 44.72 14.54 -57.27
CA CYS A 316 44.67 13.98 -58.62
C CYS A 316 46.08 13.78 -59.19
N SER A 317 46.41 12.56 -59.62
CA SER A 317 47.70 12.23 -60.25
C SER A 317 47.93 12.97 -61.58
N GLY A 318 46.86 13.29 -62.32
CA GLY A 318 46.98 13.97 -63.62
C GLY A 318 47.13 15.49 -63.54
N CYS A 319 46.50 16.16 -62.57
CA CYS A 319 46.48 17.63 -62.50
C CYS A 319 46.75 18.24 -61.12
N GLY A 320 47.01 17.42 -60.09
CA GLY A 320 47.33 17.86 -58.73
C GLY A 320 46.15 18.41 -57.92
N ARG A 321 44.95 18.53 -58.48
CA ARG A 321 43.76 19.02 -57.76
C ARG A 321 43.41 18.08 -56.59
N MET A 322 43.23 18.62 -55.39
CA MET A 322 42.68 17.88 -54.25
C MET A 322 41.18 17.65 -54.42
N ASN A 323 40.76 16.39 -54.48
CA ASN A 323 39.38 15.97 -54.63
C ASN A 323 38.79 15.52 -53.30
N PHE A 324 37.46 15.56 -53.21
CA PHE A 324 36.75 15.09 -52.02
C PHE A 324 36.85 13.57 -51.88
N PRO A 325 36.75 13.05 -50.65
CA PRO A 325 37.07 11.64 -50.38
C PRO A 325 36.13 10.63 -51.05
N GLY A 326 34.89 11.03 -51.38
CA GLY A 326 33.91 10.21 -52.11
C GLY A 326 33.90 10.42 -53.62
N ALA A 327 34.77 11.28 -54.17
CA ALA A 327 34.87 11.47 -55.61
C ALA A 327 35.72 10.36 -56.23
N GLU A 328 35.16 9.62 -57.20
CA GLU A 328 35.89 8.62 -58.00
C GLU A 328 36.60 9.24 -59.20
N GLU A 329 36.22 10.45 -59.59
CA GLU A 329 36.79 11.21 -60.71
C GLU A 329 37.18 12.62 -60.27
N CYS A 330 38.23 13.16 -60.88
CA CYS A 330 38.73 14.48 -60.54
C CYS A 330 37.78 15.57 -61.03
N ALA A 331 37.34 16.44 -60.13
CA ALA A 331 36.43 17.54 -60.46
C ALA A 331 37.01 18.58 -61.44
N LYS A 332 38.32 18.55 -61.71
CA LYS A 332 38.97 19.47 -62.66
C LYS A 332 39.19 18.85 -64.03
N CYS A 333 39.67 17.60 -64.10
CA CYS A 333 40.10 16.98 -65.35
C CYS A 333 39.39 15.66 -65.69
N GLY A 334 38.47 15.18 -64.86
CA GLY A 334 37.78 13.91 -65.04
C GLY A 334 38.65 12.66 -64.84
N GLY A 335 39.93 12.81 -64.49
CA GLY A 335 40.82 11.68 -64.25
C GLY A 335 40.35 10.84 -63.05
N ARG A 336 40.28 9.52 -63.22
CA ARG A 336 39.88 8.59 -62.15
C ARG A 336 40.86 8.58 -60.99
N ARG A 337 40.34 8.28 -59.81
CA ARG A 337 41.14 8.03 -58.61
C ARG A 337 42.00 6.78 -58.84
N GLY A 338 43.32 7.00 -58.92
CA GLY A 338 44.32 5.94 -58.98
C GLY A 338 44.69 5.41 -57.60
#